data_AF-A0A832J9N9-F1
#
_entry.id   AF-A0A832J9N9-F1
#
_cell.length_a   1.000
_cell.length_b   1.000
_cell.length_c   1.000
_cell.angle_alpha   90.00
_cell.angle_beta   90.00
_cell.angle_gamma   90.00
#
_symmetry.space_group_name_H-M   'P 1'
#
loop_
_entity.id
_entity.type
_entity.pdbx_description
1 polymer ?
#
loop_
_entity_poly.entity_id
_entity_poly.type
_entity_poly.pdbx_seq_one_letter_code
_entity_poly.pdbx_strand_id
1 'polypeptide(L)'
;MNEWVSKSIELANAPGYLDRLHAIYPVIPETTRPLPAATLQRLAEVYAVGDDQELVRTCLLLPKFPVKDPYVAFLRKREKFLEQNPQTVHRLAQRIRALGYEGLMIAVEEPKEFDRQIGTLFKRWLPSLGYPFWRSMSWSAAWESLSSKVAIGNSWSLPTACWDVLSPRPLTGWPRWEDDTL
;
A
#
# COMPACT_ATOMS: atom_id res chain seq x y z
N MET A 1 27.24 9.95 -9.12
CA MET A 1 26.22 9.04 -8.53
C MET A 1 26.18 9.29 -7.04
N ASN A 2 24.99 9.29 -6.41
CA ASN A 2 24.86 9.49 -4.96
C ASN A 2 25.52 8.31 -4.21
N GLU A 3 26.27 8.59 -3.13
CA GLU A 3 26.97 7.59 -2.32
C GLU A 3 26.05 6.46 -1.83
N TRP A 4 24.82 6.80 -1.43
CA TRP A 4 23.83 5.82 -1.00
C TRP A 4 23.35 4.94 -2.15
N VAL A 5 23.23 5.50 -3.36
CA VAL A 5 22.85 4.75 -4.56
C VAL A 5 23.95 3.76 -4.92
N SER A 6 25.22 4.18 -4.88
CA SER A 6 26.36 3.27 -5.08
C SER A 6 26.36 2.12 -4.07
N LYS A 7 26.19 2.43 -2.76
CA LYS A 7 26.10 1.40 -1.71
C LYS A 7 24.92 0.45 -1.90
N SER A 8 23.77 0.94 -2.36
CA SER A 8 22.60 0.08 -2.66
C SER A 8 22.87 -0.85 -3.84
N ILE A 9 23.55 -0.38 -4.89
CA ILE A 9 23.92 -1.19 -6.05
C ILE A 9 24.93 -2.27 -5.64
N GLU A 10 25.95 -1.91 -4.87
CA GLU A 10 26.93 -2.87 -4.33
C GLU A 10 26.27 -3.95 -3.47
N LEU A 11 25.33 -3.56 -2.60
CA LEU A 11 24.60 -4.48 -1.74
C LEU A 11 23.71 -5.44 -2.55
N ALA A 12 23.02 -4.94 -3.58
CA ALA A 12 22.14 -5.73 -4.44
C ALA A 12 22.91 -6.75 -5.29
N ASN A 13 24.12 -6.39 -5.72
CA ASN A 13 25.00 -7.26 -6.51
C ASN A 13 25.84 -8.23 -5.65
N ALA A 14 25.87 -8.05 -4.34
CA ALA A 14 26.63 -8.90 -3.45
C ALA A 14 26.01 -10.32 -3.33
N PRO A 15 26.84 -11.38 -3.23
CA PRO A 15 26.34 -12.74 -3.06
C PRO A 15 25.49 -12.87 -1.79
N GLY A 16 24.48 -13.74 -1.83
CA GLY A 16 23.54 -13.95 -0.72
C GLY A 16 22.65 -12.74 -0.40
N TYR A 17 22.46 -11.81 -1.35
CA TYR A 17 21.51 -10.71 -1.19
C TYR A 17 20.09 -11.23 -0.92
N LEU A 18 19.62 -12.19 -1.70
CA LEU A 18 18.29 -12.77 -1.54
C LEU A 18 18.12 -13.54 -0.21
N ASP A 19 19.17 -14.22 0.25
CA ASP A 19 19.14 -14.93 1.55
C ASP A 19 19.00 -13.94 2.71
N ARG A 20 19.76 -12.83 2.65
CA ARG A 20 19.63 -11.73 3.61
C ARG A 20 18.27 -11.05 3.53
N LEU A 21 17.70 -10.95 2.33
CA LEU A 21 16.35 -10.41 2.14
C LEU A 21 15.29 -11.34 2.75
N HIS A 22 15.43 -12.66 2.60
CA HIS A 22 14.53 -13.65 3.19
C HIS A 22 14.56 -13.63 4.73
N ALA A 23 15.71 -13.31 5.34
CA ALA A 23 15.79 -13.12 6.79
C ALA A 23 14.94 -11.93 7.30
N ILE A 24 14.72 -10.91 6.45
CA ILE A 24 13.88 -9.73 6.75
C ILE A 24 12.42 -10.00 6.35
N TYR A 25 12.21 -10.69 5.24
CA TYR A 25 10.92 -11.00 4.66
C TYR A 25 10.74 -12.52 4.51
N PRO A 26 10.48 -13.24 5.61
CA PRO A 26 10.28 -14.69 5.53
C PRO A 26 9.04 -15.00 4.70
N VAL A 27 9.15 -15.95 3.77
CA VAL A 27 8.00 -16.48 3.03
C VAL A 27 7.26 -17.43 3.95
N ILE A 28 6.21 -16.92 4.61
CA ILE A 28 5.34 -17.73 5.44
C ILE A 28 4.29 -18.35 4.49
N PRO A 29 4.22 -19.69 4.36
CA PRO A 29 3.13 -20.30 3.63
C PRO A 29 1.84 -20.00 4.38
N GLU A 30 1.04 -19.10 3.83
CA GLU A 30 -0.19 -18.70 4.48
C GLU A 30 -1.22 -19.82 4.38
N THR A 31 -1.77 -20.19 5.55
CA THR A 31 -3.01 -20.97 5.61
C THR A 31 -4.16 -20.11 5.09
N THR A 32 -5.17 -20.76 4.51
CA THR A 32 -6.42 -20.13 4.08
C THR A 32 -6.97 -19.19 5.15
N ARG A 33 -7.74 -18.18 4.72
CA ARG A 33 -8.41 -17.26 5.64
C ARG A 33 -9.73 -17.89 6.07
N PRO A 34 -9.81 -18.51 7.27
CA PRO A 34 -11.07 -19.12 7.71
C PRO A 34 -12.11 -18.02 7.91
N LEU A 35 -13.31 -18.27 7.40
CA LEU A 35 -14.48 -17.46 7.68
C LEU A 35 -15.44 -18.20 8.61
N PRO A 36 -16.20 -17.47 9.45
CA PRO A 36 -17.23 -18.09 10.26
C PRO A 36 -18.32 -18.69 9.37
N ALA A 37 -18.76 -19.90 9.70
CA ALA A 37 -19.74 -20.67 8.91
C ALA A 37 -21.03 -19.88 8.62
N ALA A 38 -21.49 -19.07 9.57
CA ALA A 38 -22.66 -18.20 9.39
C ALA A 38 -22.50 -17.19 8.23
N THR A 39 -21.28 -16.67 8.01
CA THR A 39 -21.00 -15.76 6.89
C THR A 39 -21.02 -16.50 5.56
N LEU A 40 -20.49 -17.73 5.52
CA LEU A 40 -20.52 -18.57 4.32
C LEU A 40 -21.95 -18.98 3.95
N GLN A 41 -22.77 -19.34 4.94
CA GLN A 41 -24.19 -19.65 4.74
C GLN A 41 -24.95 -18.46 4.18
N ARG A 42 -24.79 -17.27 4.78
CA ARG A 42 -25.40 -16.04 4.25
C ARG A 42 -24.95 -15.75 2.82
N LEU A 43 -23.67 -15.94 2.52
CA LEU A 43 -23.15 -15.75 1.15
C LEU A 43 -23.83 -16.71 0.16
N ALA A 44 -24.02 -17.98 0.55
CA ALA A 44 -24.69 -18.99 -0.27
C ALA A 44 -26.15 -18.64 -0.55
N GLU A 45 -26.89 -18.21 0.48
CA GLU A 45 -28.28 -17.77 0.37
C GLU A 45 -28.41 -16.57 -0.58
N VAL A 46 -27.61 -15.53 -0.36
CA VAL A 46 -27.63 -14.31 -1.18
C VAL A 46 -27.23 -14.60 -2.63
N TYR A 47 -26.26 -15.49 -2.84
CA TYR A 47 -25.85 -15.90 -4.19
C TYR A 47 -27.01 -16.61 -4.93
N ALA A 48 -27.75 -17.48 -4.23
CA ALA A 48 -28.88 -18.23 -4.77
C ALA A 48 -30.10 -17.35 -5.09
N VAL A 49 -30.39 -16.34 -4.26
CA VAL A 49 -31.49 -15.40 -4.47
C VAL A 49 -31.33 -14.58 -5.76
N GLY A 50 -30.08 -14.29 -6.15
CA GLY A 50 -29.82 -13.56 -7.39
C GLY A 50 -29.85 -12.02 -7.25
N ASP A 51 -29.90 -11.49 -6.03
CA ASP A 51 -29.85 -10.04 -5.80
C ASP A 51 -28.41 -9.51 -5.90
N ASP A 52 -28.14 -8.72 -6.94
CA ASP A 52 -26.82 -8.14 -7.21
C ASP A 52 -26.41 -7.10 -6.15
N GLN A 53 -27.36 -6.33 -5.60
CA GLN A 53 -27.04 -5.33 -4.58
C GLN A 53 -26.66 -6.01 -3.27
N GLU A 54 -27.48 -6.96 -2.80
CA GLU A 54 -27.20 -7.66 -1.54
C GLU A 54 -25.96 -8.56 -1.65
N LEU A 55 -25.68 -9.13 -2.83
CA LEU A 55 -24.45 -9.87 -3.10
C LEU A 55 -23.21 -9.00 -2.90
N VAL A 56 -23.15 -7.84 -3.57
CA VAL A 56 -22.02 -6.93 -3.44
C VAL A 56 -21.91 -6.40 -2.02
N ARG A 57 -23.03 -6.05 -1.38
CA ARG A 57 -23.06 -5.58 0.01
C ARG A 57 -22.47 -6.61 0.97
N THR A 58 -22.90 -7.87 0.86
CA THR A 58 -22.36 -8.98 1.67
C THR A 58 -20.87 -9.17 1.41
N CYS A 59 -20.43 -9.14 0.15
CA CYS A 59 -19.01 -9.26 -0.21
C CYS A 59 -18.14 -8.09 0.29
N LEU A 60 -18.70 -6.88 0.43
CA LEU A 60 -17.95 -5.73 0.95
C LEU A 60 -17.63 -5.85 2.45
N LEU A 61 -18.46 -6.57 3.21
CA LEU A 61 -18.24 -6.84 4.63
C LEU A 61 -17.14 -7.89 4.87
N LEU A 62 -16.81 -8.69 3.84
CA LEU A 62 -15.79 -9.72 3.95
C LEU A 62 -14.38 -9.12 4.09
N PRO A 63 -13.46 -9.81 4.77
CA PRO A 63 -12.07 -9.35 4.90
C PRO A 63 -11.35 -9.33 3.55
N LYS A 64 -11.68 -10.25 2.61
CA LYS A 64 -11.22 -10.24 1.22
C LYS A 64 -12.42 -10.04 0.31
N PHE A 65 -12.30 -9.13 -0.65
CA PHE A 65 -13.29 -9.03 -1.72
C PHE A 65 -12.89 -10.01 -2.83
N PRO A 66 -13.83 -10.78 -3.40
CA PRO A 66 -13.52 -11.87 -4.34
C PRO A 66 -12.92 -11.42 -5.67
N VAL A 67 -13.13 -10.16 -6.07
CA VAL A 67 -12.67 -9.61 -7.35
C VAL A 67 -11.75 -8.41 -7.13
N LYS A 68 -10.64 -8.33 -7.87
CA LYS A 68 -9.79 -7.13 -7.88
C LYS A 68 -10.48 -6.04 -8.71
N ASP A 69 -10.90 -4.97 -8.05
CA ASP A 69 -11.49 -3.79 -8.70
C ASP A 69 -11.15 -2.49 -7.93
N PRO A 70 -10.76 -1.42 -8.64
CA PRO A 70 -10.33 -0.17 -8.01
C PRO A 70 -11.44 0.52 -7.19
N TYR A 71 -12.71 0.33 -7.55
CA TYR A 71 -13.82 1.02 -6.89
C TYR A 71 -14.26 0.34 -5.60
N VAL A 72 -13.87 -0.91 -5.34
CA VAL A 72 -14.22 -1.64 -4.11
C VAL A 72 -13.77 -0.88 -2.86
N ALA A 73 -12.57 -0.29 -2.89
CA ALA A 73 -12.05 0.50 -1.78
C ALA A 73 -12.90 1.76 -1.52
N PHE A 74 -13.49 2.34 -2.56
CA PHE A 74 -14.37 3.49 -2.45
C PHE A 74 -15.76 3.09 -1.92
N LEU A 75 -16.34 2.01 -2.45
CA LEU A 75 -17.64 1.49 -2.03
C LEU A 75 -17.66 1.07 -0.56
N ARG A 76 -16.53 0.57 -0.02
CA ARG A 76 -16.40 0.25 1.41
C ARG A 76 -16.51 1.45 2.35
N LYS A 77 -16.31 2.69 1.87
CA LYS A 77 -16.27 3.88 2.74
C LYS A 77 -17.64 4.30 3.25
N ARG A 78 -18.68 4.21 2.42
CA ARG A 78 -20.04 4.62 2.77
C ARG A 78 -21.06 3.77 2.02
N GLU A 79 -22.07 3.33 2.75
CA GLU A 79 -23.16 2.51 2.21
C GLU A 79 -23.97 3.23 1.12
N LYS A 80 -24.17 4.55 1.26
CA LYS A 80 -24.85 5.39 0.26
C LYS A 80 -24.27 5.25 -1.16
N PHE A 81 -22.97 4.91 -1.29
CA PHE A 81 -22.36 4.74 -2.60
C PHE A 81 -22.86 3.51 -3.35
N LEU A 82 -23.35 2.49 -2.64
CA LEU A 82 -23.99 1.33 -3.28
C LEU A 82 -25.30 1.73 -3.96
N GLU A 83 -26.14 2.48 -3.25
CA GLU A 83 -27.45 2.93 -3.75
C GLU A 83 -27.31 3.95 -4.89
N GLN A 84 -26.33 4.85 -4.80
CA GLN A 84 -26.12 5.92 -5.79
C GLN A 84 -25.50 5.43 -7.10
N ASN A 85 -24.88 4.24 -7.14
CA ASN A 85 -24.12 3.75 -8.30
C ASN A 85 -24.57 2.34 -8.74
N PRO A 86 -25.84 2.16 -9.14
CA PRO A 86 -26.39 0.84 -9.46
C PRO A 86 -25.66 0.15 -10.64
N GLN A 87 -25.20 0.91 -11.64
CA GLN A 87 -24.45 0.37 -12.78
C GLN A 87 -23.11 -0.24 -12.35
N THR A 88 -22.39 0.44 -11.45
CA THR A 88 -21.10 -0.04 -10.94
C THR A 88 -21.29 -1.31 -10.10
N VAL A 89 -22.34 -1.35 -9.28
CA VAL A 89 -22.70 -2.51 -8.46
C VAL A 89 -23.07 -3.69 -9.36
N HIS A 90 -23.92 -3.49 -10.36
CA HIS A 90 -24.28 -4.53 -11.32
C HIS A 90 -23.05 -5.08 -12.05
N ARG A 91 -22.16 -4.21 -12.55
CA ARG A 91 -20.89 -4.62 -13.18
C ARG A 91 -20.03 -5.48 -12.24
N LEU A 92 -19.94 -5.12 -10.96
CA LEU A 92 -19.21 -5.92 -9.97
C LEU A 92 -19.89 -7.26 -9.71
N ALA A 93 -21.21 -7.29 -9.55
CA ALA A 93 -21.97 -8.50 -9.35
C ALA A 93 -21.81 -9.47 -10.52
N GLN A 94 -21.86 -8.98 -11.77
CA GLN A 94 -21.61 -9.80 -12.96
C GLN A 94 -20.20 -10.40 -12.97
N ARG A 95 -19.17 -9.64 -12.56
CA ARG A 95 -17.81 -10.17 -12.42
C ARG A 95 -17.70 -11.24 -11.33
N ILE A 96 -18.44 -11.10 -10.23
CA ILE A 96 -18.50 -12.11 -9.18
C ILE A 96 -19.19 -13.37 -9.69
N ARG A 97 -20.34 -13.24 -10.37
CA ARG A 97 -21.09 -14.37 -10.95
C ARG A 97 -20.31 -15.10 -12.03
N ALA A 98 -19.49 -14.39 -12.80
CA ALA A 98 -18.61 -14.98 -13.81
C ALA A 98 -17.56 -15.96 -13.21
N LEU A 99 -17.21 -15.83 -11.92
CA LEU A 99 -16.35 -16.79 -11.22
C LEU A 99 -17.07 -18.10 -10.86
N GLY A 100 -18.41 -18.08 -10.84
CA GLY A 100 -19.20 -19.15 -10.25
C GLY A 100 -19.14 -19.18 -8.72
N TYR A 101 -19.97 -20.03 -8.11
CA TYR A 101 -20.04 -20.16 -6.65
C TYR A 101 -18.75 -20.73 -6.06
N GLU A 102 -18.19 -21.78 -6.67
CA GLU A 102 -16.92 -22.38 -6.21
C GLU A 102 -15.76 -21.39 -6.28
N GLY A 103 -15.64 -20.66 -7.39
CA GLY A 103 -14.61 -19.63 -7.56
C GLY A 103 -14.75 -18.48 -6.57
N LEU A 104 -15.99 -18.09 -6.24
CA LEU A 104 -16.28 -17.11 -5.20
C LEU A 104 -15.78 -17.58 -3.82
N MET A 105 -16.07 -18.83 -3.45
CA MET A 105 -15.65 -19.39 -2.15
C MET A 105 -14.12 -19.43 -2.02
N ILE A 106 -13.45 -19.94 -3.05
CA ILE A 106 -11.97 -19.99 -3.11
C ILE A 106 -11.38 -18.58 -2.99
N ALA A 107 -11.90 -17.61 -3.75
CA ALA A 107 -11.37 -16.24 -3.76
C ALA A 107 -11.54 -15.51 -2.42
N VAL A 108 -12.58 -15.84 -1.66
CA VAL A 108 -12.86 -15.23 -0.36
C VAL A 108 -11.97 -15.83 0.75
N GLU A 109 -11.69 -17.13 0.68
CA GLU A 109 -10.83 -17.85 1.63
C GLU A 109 -9.34 -17.77 1.27
N GLU A 110 -9.00 -17.17 0.13
CA GLU A 110 -7.63 -17.02 -0.32
C GLU A 110 -6.79 -16.26 0.74
N PRO A 111 -5.54 -16.69 0.99
CA PRO A 111 -4.64 -16.02 1.92
C PRO A 111 -4.44 -14.53 1.60
N LYS A 112 -3.87 -13.82 2.56
CA LYS A 112 -3.45 -12.44 2.34
C LYS A 112 -2.31 -12.45 1.30
N GLU A 113 -2.30 -11.44 0.44
CA GLU A 113 -1.21 -11.29 -0.52
C GLU A 113 0.08 -10.92 0.23
N PHE A 114 1.21 -11.52 -0.16
CA PHE A 114 2.52 -11.23 0.41
C PHE A 114 2.88 -9.74 0.33
N ASP A 115 2.55 -9.07 -0.79
CA ASP A 115 2.76 -7.63 -0.99
C ASP A 115 2.13 -6.77 0.11
N ARG A 116 1.01 -7.22 0.67
CA ARG A 116 0.31 -6.54 1.78
C ARG A 116 0.95 -6.82 3.15
N GLN A 117 1.92 -7.71 3.22
CA GLN A 117 2.66 -8.07 4.43
C GLN A 117 4.03 -7.40 4.49
N ILE A 118 4.70 -7.19 3.34
CA ILE A 118 6.04 -6.59 3.24
C ILE A 118 6.16 -5.32 4.08
N GLY A 119 5.21 -4.38 3.95
CA GLY A 119 5.24 -3.13 4.71
C GLY A 119 5.16 -3.33 6.24
N THR A 120 4.46 -4.36 6.71
CA THR A 120 4.39 -4.69 8.14
C THR A 120 5.69 -5.32 8.63
N LEU A 121 6.28 -6.21 7.84
CA LEU A 121 7.56 -6.85 8.16
C LEU A 121 8.69 -5.82 8.20
N PHE A 122 8.73 -4.90 7.24
CA PHE A 122 9.68 -3.81 7.22
C PHE A 122 9.59 -2.94 8.48
N LYS A 123 8.38 -2.53 8.88
CA LYS A 123 8.15 -1.76 10.11
C LYS A 123 8.58 -2.49 11.39
N ARG A 124 8.48 -3.83 11.42
CA ARG A 124 8.94 -4.66 12.54
C ARG A 124 10.44 -4.85 12.56
N TRP A 125 11.08 -4.92 11.40
CA TRP A 125 12.53 -5.04 11.26
C TRP A 125 13.26 -3.72 11.54
N LEU A 126 12.68 -2.58 11.15
CA LEU A 126 13.32 -1.26 11.28
C LEU A 126 13.92 -0.95 12.67
N PRO A 127 13.27 -1.27 13.81
CA PRO A 127 13.84 -1.07 15.14
C PRO A 127 15.06 -1.96 15.44
N SER A 128 15.22 -3.11 14.78
CA SER A 128 16.36 -4.01 15.01
C SER A 128 17.67 -3.43 14.48
N LEU A 129 17.62 -2.39 13.64
CA LEU A 129 18.80 -1.69 13.14
C LEU A 129 19.46 -0.78 14.18
N GLY A 130 18.83 -0.58 15.35
CA GLY A 130 19.37 0.29 16.41
C GLY A 130 19.42 1.77 16.02
N TYR A 131 18.84 2.15 14.88
CA TYR A 131 18.81 3.53 14.43
C TYR A 131 17.84 4.34 15.29
N PRO A 132 18.22 5.53 15.80
CA PRO A 132 17.32 6.41 16.52
C PRO A 132 16.30 6.99 15.53
N PHE A 133 15.23 6.23 15.25
CA PHE A 133 14.04 6.83 14.68
C PHE A 133 13.49 7.81 15.70
N TRP A 134 13.39 9.09 15.31
CA TRP A 134 12.75 10.13 16.09
C TRP A 134 11.40 9.61 16.59
N ARG A 135 11.33 9.22 17.89
CA ARG A 135 10.11 8.70 18.52
C ARG A 135 8.99 9.74 18.63
N SER A 136 9.20 10.95 18.13
CA SER A 136 8.25 12.05 18.21
C SER A 136 8.36 12.96 17.00
N MET A 137 7.82 12.54 15.87
CA MET A 137 7.23 13.51 14.94
C MET A 137 6.02 12.81 14.33
N SER A 138 4.81 13.30 14.63
CA SER A 138 3.66 12.84 13.86
C SER A 138 3.95 13.16 12.40
N TRP A 139 3.70 12.19 11.52
CA TRP A 139 3.91 12.36 10.08
C TRP A 139 3.16 13.60 9.54
N SER A 140 2.06 13.99 10.20
CA SER A 140 1.32 15.22 9.97
C SER A 140 2.10 16.50 10.29
N ALA A 141 2.83 16.57 11.41
CA ALA A 141 3.59 17.76 11.81
C ALA A 141 4.79 18.02 10.88
N ALA A 142 5.44 16.95 10.40
CA ALA A 142 6.51 17.05 9.41
C ALA A 142 5.98 17.56 8.05
N TRP A 143 4.81 17.07 7.63
CA TRP A 143 4.18 17.46 6.36
C TRP A 143 3.61 18.89 6.39
N GLU A 144 3.01 19.32 7.52
CA GLU A 144 2.56 20.71 7.71
C GLU A 144 3.73 21.70 7.77
N SER A 145 4.85 21.33 8.39
CA SER A 145 6.07 22.16 8.41
C SER A 145 6.67 22.35 7.02
N LEU A 146 6.63 21.32 6.17
CA LEU A 146 7.08 21.39 4.78
C LEU A 146 6.10 22.16 3.89
N SER A 147 4.79 21.96 4.08
CA SER A 147 3.74 22.62 3.28
C SER A 147 3.60 24.11 3.61
N SER A 148 3.78 24.49 4.89
CA SER A 148 3.72 25.89 5.34
C SER A 148 4.89 26.72 4.80
N LYS A 149 6.02 26.08 4.47
CA LYS A 149 7.20 26.75 3.91
C LYS A 149 7.14 26.94 2.39
N VAL A 150 6.20 26.31 1.70
CA VAL A 150 6.01 26.45 0.24
C VAL A 150 4.91 27.45 -0.10
N ALA A 151 4.04 27.82 0.85
CA ALA A 151 2.88 28.67 0.62
C ALA A 151 3.11 30.19 0.84
N ILE A 152 4.32 30.64 1.17
CA ILE A 152 4.65 32.07 1.24
C ILE A 152 5.57 32.39 0.06
N GLY A 153 4.96 32.94 -1.00
CA GLY A 153 5.65 33.32 -2.21
C GLY A 153 6.69 34.43 -1.99
N ASN A 154 7.64 34.43 -2.92
CA ASN A 154 8.35 35.60 -3.44
C ASN A 154 9.49 36.16 -2.58
N SER A 155 10.56 35.38 -2.41
CA SER A 155 11.94 35.80 -2.73
C SER A 155 12.87 34.61 -2.50
N TRP A 156 13.71 34.33 -3.49
CA TRP A 156 14.75 33.32 -3.37
C TRP A 156 15.89 33.87 -2.51
N SER A 157 15.69 33.90 -1.20
CA SER A 157 16.77 34.04 -0.23
C SER A 157 16.56 32.99 0.85
N LEU A 158 17.30 31.89 0.75
CA LEU A 158 17.39 30.89 1.80
C LEU A 158 17.89 31.56 3.09
N PRO A 159 17.26 31.35 4.26
CA PRO A 159 17.79 31.84 5.52
C PRO A 159 19.12 31.14 5.81
N THR A 160 20.18 31.94 5.94
CA THR A 160 21.57 31.53 6.17
C THR A 160 21.79 30.79 7.50
N ALA A 161 20.77 30.65 8.36
CA ALA A 161 20.90 30.16 9.72
C ALA A 161 20.68 28.63 9.91
N CYS A 162 20.50 27.84 8.85
CA CYS A 162 20.44 26.37 8.95
C CYS A 162 21.66 25.65 8.34
N TRP A 163 22.59 26.38 7.73
CA TRP A 163 23.74 25.79 7.05
C TRP A 163 24.94 25.52 7.98
N ASP A 164 25.03 26.17 9.14
CA ASP A 164 26.23 26.10 10.00
C ASP A 164 26.39 24.82 10.84
N VAL A 165 25.39 23.93 10.87
CA VAL A 165 25.48 22.64 11.60
C VAL A 165 25.71 21.45 10.65
N LEU A 166 25.68 21.67 9.33
CA LEU A 166 25.76 20.60 8.32
C LEU A 166 26.81 20.83 7.23
N SER A 167 27.93 21.50 7.53
CA SER A 167 29.04 21.57 6.59
C SER A 167 30.25 20.75 7.02
N PRO A 168 30.71 19.83 6.15
CA PRO A 168 32.10 19.87 5.72
C PRO A 168 32.18 20.26 4.23
N ARG A 169 32.63 21.50 4.01
CA ARG A 169 33.15 22.16 2.79
C ARG A 169 32.40 22.04 1.44
N PRO A 170 32.40 23.11 0.61
CA PRO A 170 31.62 23.16 -0.62
C PRO A 170 32.36 22.50 -1.78
N LEU A 171 31.67 21.64 -2.54
CA LEU A 171 32.08 21.28 -3.90
C LEU A 171 31.17 22.05 -4.87
N THR A 172 31.76 23.05 -5.50
CA THR A 172 31.19 23.84 -6.60
C THR A 172 30.99 22.97 -7.84
N GLY A 173 29.82 23.09 -8.48
CA GLY A 173 29.56 22.59 -9.84
C GLY A 173 28.64 21.38 -9.92
N TRP A 174 27.32 21.61 -9.90
CA TRP A 174 26.35 20.64 -10.40
C TRP A 174 25.85 21.11 -11.78
N PRO A 175 25.90 20.28 -12.83
CA PRO A 175 25.35 20.64 -14.13
C PRO A 175 23.83 20.48 -14.13
N ARG A 176 23.21 21.35 -14.92
CA ARG A 176 21.79 21.39 -15.25
C ARG A 176 21.42 20.15 -16.07
N TRP A 177 20.36 19.46 -15.68
CA TRP A 177 19.84 18.31 -16.40
C TRP A 177 19.16 18.82 -17.68
N GLU A 178 19.83 18.68 -18.81
CA GLU A 178 19.19 18.76 -20.12
C GLU A 178 18.74 17.34 -20.52
N ASP A 179 17.53 17.30 -21.05
CA ASP A 179 16.86 16.11 -21.56
C ASP A 179 17.64 15.51 -22.72
N ASP A 180 18.24 14.33 -22.53
CA ASP A 180 18.67 13.51 -23.65
C ASP A 180 17.64 12.40 -23.87
N THR A 181 16.72 12.72 -24.77
CA THR A 181 16.03 11.76 -25.61
C THR A 181 16.96 11.40 -26.77
N LEU A 182 17.41 10.14 -26.80
CA LEU A 182 17.45 9.21 -27.95
C LEU A 182 18.30 7.98 -27.62
#